data_AF-H5T7Y4-F1
#
_entry.id   AF-H5T7Y4-F1
#
_cell.length_a   1.000
_cell.length_b   1.000
_cell.length_c   1.000
_cell.angle_alpha   90.00
_cell.angle_beta   90.00
_cell.angle_gamma   90.00
#
_symmetry.space_group_name_H-M   'P 1'
#
loop_
_entity.id
_entity.type
_entity.pdbx_description
1 polymer ?
#
loop_
_entity_poly.entity_id
_entity_poly.type
_entity_poly.pdbx_seq_one_letter_code
_entity_poly.pdbx_strand_id
1 'polypeptide(L)'
;MQINNVCLIANIYQLYRLSIVVTFTTILILNTCYMAHYFPKPAPLSPRAGAVERRNKKDKKYKGVDVNKSFYYLWFEYLKRSDKYKLACENNGKGMTKLYKDFGNLHSDQYTGELGFWEWWTEKDKNDQLRGERLFGIKGHTVEGFATNDELLESKDQIESGEVKVIILPTNVTRSTIERRLAKLLKQLVLNPTEVTARYHPSNLKVDVNSLEKCLKAYDMRLEGKTNVEIGAVFIFEDAQKVLKDADLKNKCNVGAYRLIKKAEANIKAVESGMFGVGH
;
A
#
# COMPACT_ATOMS: atom_id res chain seq x y z
N MET A 1 41.86 -45.68 42.62
CA MET A 1 42.83 -45.71 41.52
C MET A 1 42.04 -45.88 40.22
N GLN A 2 42.36 -45.06 39.22
CA GLN A 2 41.48 -44.62 38.11
C GLN A 2 40.99 -45.70 37.14
N ILE A 3 39.76 -45.46 36.66
CA ILE A 3 39.04 -46.13 35.57
C ILE A 3 39.48 -45.50 34.24
N ASN A 4 39.80 -46.31 33.22
CA ASN A 4 39.99 -45.85 31.84
C ASN A 4 38.98 -46.53 30.90
N ASN A 5 38.01 -45.73 30.44
CA ASN A 5 37.10 -46.00 29.33
C ASN A 5 37.75 -45.52 28.03
N VAL A 6 38.03 -46.42 27.08
CA VAL A 6 38.42 -46.08 25.71
C VAL A 6 37.65 -46.98 24.74
N CYS A 7 36.58 -46.46 24.15
CA CYS A 7 36.10 -46.75 22.78
C CYS A 7 34.68 -46.21 22.61
N LEU A 8 34.54 -44.93 22.19
CA LEU A 8 33.31 -44.40 21.57
C LEU A 8 33.55 -42.98 21.02
N ILE A 9 34.64 -42.76 20.26
CA ILE A 9 34.86 -41.49 19.55
C ILE A 9 35.42 -41.80 18.16
N ALA A 10 34.58 -42.32 17.27
CA ALA A 10 34.94 -42.42 15.85
C ALA A 10 33.79 -42.16 14.88
N ASN A 11 32.58 -41.77 15.34
CA ASN A 11 31.43 -41.64 14.44
C ASN A 11 30.56 -40.41 14.68
N ILE A 12 31.16 -39.29 15.08
CA ILE A 12 30.45 -38.02 15.29
C ILE A 12 30.87 -36.96 14.26
N TYR A 13 32.07 -37.02 13.66
CA TYR A 13 32.55 -35.94 12.80
C TYR A 13 31.99 -35.90 11.36
N GLN A 14 31.36 -36.96 10.86
CA GLN A 14 30.78 -36.99 9.50
C GLN A 14 29.31 -36.52 9.44
N LEU A 15 28.57 -36.54 10.56
CA LEU A 15 27.16 -36.13 10.59
C LEU A 15 26.95 -34.62 10.82
N TYR A 16 27.95 -33.89 11.32
CA TYR A 16 27.84 -32.45 11.53
C TYR A 16 28.08 -31.60 10.27
N ARG A 17 28.68 -32.17 9.21
CA ARG A 17 28.96 -31.41 7.98
C ARG A 17 27.77 -31.29 7.03
N LEU A 18 26.75 -32.12 7.18
CA LEU A 18 25.50 -32.05 6.39
C LEU A 18 24.42 -31.20 7.07
N SER A 19 24.40 -31.12 8.40
CA SER A 19 23.42 -30.29 9.12
C SER A 19 23.77 -28.79 9.15
N ILE A 20 25.05 -28.43 9.00
CA ILE A 20 25.49 -27.02 9.01
C ILE A 20 25.26 -26.34 7.66
N VAL A 21 25.29 -27.08 6.54
CA VAL A 21 25.03 -26.49 5.21
C VAL A 21 23.55 -26.16 5.04
N VAL A 22 22.64 -26.97 5.59
CA VAL A 22 21.19 -26.76 5.47
C VAL A 22 20.69 -25.60 6.34
N THR A 23 21.31 -25.35 7.49
CA THR A 23 20.93 -24.21 8.35
C THR A 23 21.46 -22.87 7.83
N PHE A 24 22.60 -22.85 7.14
CA PHE A 24 23.15 -21.60 6.59
C PHE A 24 22.41 -21.10 5.33
N THR A 25 21.85 -21.98 4.50
CA THR A 25 21.01 -21.56 3.36
C THR A 25 19.61 -21.10 3.77
N THR A 26 19.12 -21.48 4.96
CA THR A 26 17.77 -21.10 5.42
C THR A 26 17.77 -19.81 6.25
N ILE A 27 18.94 -19.34 6.71
CA ILE A 27 19.10 -18.12 7.53
C ILE A 27 19.69 -16.95 6.72
N LEU A 28 19.79 -17.09 5.38
CA LEU A 28 20.15 -15.98 4.48
C LEU A 28 18.95 -15.29 3.81
N ILE A 29 17.74 -15.40 4.38
CA ILE A 29 16.48 -14.86 3.78
C ILE A 29 15.87 -13.69 4.57
N LEU A 30 16.48 -13.18 5.65
CA LEU A 30 15.81 -12.15 6.46
C LEU A 30 16.64 -10.91 6.82
N ASN A 31 17.60 -10.52 5.97
CA ASN A 31 18.24 -9.20 6.09
C ASN A 31 18.40 -8.52 4.72
N THR A 32 17.35 -8.50 3.91
CA THR A 32 17.11 -7.28 3.14
C THR A 32 16.58 -6.28 4.15
N CYS A 33 17.42 -5.35 4.59
CA CYS A 33 16.97 -4.15 5.28
C CYS A 33 15.81 -3.56 4.50
N TYR A 34 14.61 -3.71 5.03
CA TYR A 34 13.41 -3.16 4.44
C TYR A 34 13.57 -1.64 4.50
N MET A 35 13.97 -1.03 3.39
CA MET A 35 13.77 0.40 3.19
C MET A 35 12.32 0.70 3.56
N ALA A 36 12.12 1.46 4.63
CA ALA A 36 10.78 1.75 5.13
C ALA A 36 10.02 2.55 4.06
N HIS A 37 9.08 1.91 3.38
CA HIS A 37 8.17 2.60 2.48
C HIS A 37 7.05 3.19 3.34
N TYR A 38 6.86 4.50 3.24
CA TYR A 38 5.65 5.11 3.79
C TYR A 38 4.62 5.31 2.68
N PHE A 39 3.36 5.19 3.04
CA PHE A 39 2.24 5.29 2.10
C PHE A 39 1.49 6.61 2.35
N PRO A 40 1.14 7.39 1.30
CA PRO A 40 0.37 8.63 1.46
C PRO A 40 -1.01 8.44 2.09
N LYS A 41 -1.61 7.26 1.89
CA LYS A 41 -2.84 6.78 2.52
C LYS A 41 -2.56 5.47 3.28
N PRO A 42 -3.35 5.13 4.33
CA PRO A 42 -3.15 3.89 5.08
C PRO A 42 -3.05 2.66 4.18
N ALA A 43 -1.99 1.86 4.36
CA ALA A 43 -1.77 0.64 3.60
C ALA A 43 -2.86 -0.40 3.88
N PRO A 44 -3.23 -1.23 2.89
CA PRO A 44 -4.15 -2.34 3.11
C PRO A 44 -3.50 -3.38 4.04
N LEU A 45 -4.31 -3.95 4.92
CA LEU A 45 -3.94 -5.06 5.79
C LEU A 45 -4.41 -6.37 5.16
N SER A 46 -3.67 -7.45 5.42
CA SER A 46 -4.01 -8.75 4.82
C SER A 46 -5.46 -9.16 5.13
N PRO A 47 -6.28 -9.52 4.12
CA PRO A 47 -7.64 -9.99 4.30
C PRO A 47 -7.72 -11.48 4.66
N ARG A 48 -6.59 -12.19 4.71
CA ARG A 48 -6.56 -13.62 5.06
C ARG A 48 -7.11 -13.83 6.48
N ALA A 49 -7.98 -14.83 6.66
CA ALA A 49 -8.69 -15.09 7.92
C ALA A 49 -7.75 -15.12 9.15
N GLY A 50 -6.65 -15.88 9.09
CA GLY A 50 -5.68 -15.94 10.17
C GLY A 50 -4.94 -14.61 10.46
N ALA A 51 -4.85 -13.69 9.49
CA ALA A 51 -4.36 -12.34 9.74
C ALA A 51 -5.42 -11.48 10.42
N VAL A 52 -6.67 -11.55 9.97
CA VAL A 52 -7.81 -10.82 10.56
C VAL A 52 -8.02 -11.23 12.02
N GLU A 53 -8.06 -12.53 12.31
CA GLU A 53 -8.20 -13.05 13.68
C GLU A 53 -7.10 -12.56 14.61
N ARG A 54 -5.85 -12.55 14.15
CA ARG A 54 -4.70 -12.05 14.94
C ARG A 54 -4.81 -10.55 15.22
N ARG A 55 -5.48 -9.78 14.36
CA ARG A 55 -5.76 -8.36 14.62
C ARG A 55 -6.84 -8.20 15.67
N ASN A 56 -7.91 -8.97 15.59
CA ASN A 56 -9.03 -8.90 16.53
C ASN A 56 -8.68 -9.39 17.93
N LYS A 57 -7.76 -10.37 18.05
CA LYS A 57 -7.33 -10.93 19.34
C LYS A 57 -6.34 -10.06 20.12
N LYS A 58 -5.75 -9.04 19.50
CA LYS A 58 -4.76 -8.18 20.16
C LYS A 58 -5.33 -6.78 20.36
N ASP A 59 -5.15 -6.21 21.55
CA ASP A 59 -5.40 -4.79 21.82
C ASP A 59 -4.43 -3.85 21.07
N LYS A 60 -3.47 -4.42 20.32
CA LYS A 60 -2.51 -3.65 19.54
C LYS A 60 -3.17 -3.08 18.29
N LYS A 61 -3.17 -1.76 18.18
CA LYS A 61 -3.55 -1.04 16.96
C LYS A 61 -2.52 -1.28 15.86
N TYR A 62 -2.96 -1.88 14.75
CA TYR A 62 -2.11 -2.05 13.55
C TYR A 62 -2.11 -0.76 12.72
N LYS A 63 -0.95 -0.36 12.19
CA LYS A 63 -0.86 0.74 11.22
C LYS A 63 -1.43 0.22 9.87
N GLY A 64 -2.57 0.72 9.42
CA GLY A 64 -3.22 0.32 8.16
C GLY A 64 -4.75 0.27 8.24
N VAL A 65 -5.39 -0.22 7.17
CA VAL A 65 -6.85 -0.41 7.07
C VAL A 65 -7.18 -1.74 6.40
N ASP A 66 -8.37 -2.30 6.64
CA ASP A 66 -8.83 -3.48 5.89
C ASP A 66 -8.92 -3.17 4.38
N VAL A 67 -8.80 -4.21 3.54
CA VAL A 67 -8.72 -4.07 2.08
C VAL A 67 -9.91 -3.29 1.52
N ASN A 68 -11.14 -3.61 1.91
CA ASN A 68 -12.34 -2.91 1.47
C ASN A 68 -12.40 -1.42 1.82
N LYS A 69 -11.65 -0.98 2.84
CA LYS A 69 -11.52 0.43 3.27
C LYS A 69 -10.24 1.07 2.77
N SER A 70 -9.48 0.38 1.93
CA SER A 70 -8.23 0.89 1.38
C SER A 70 -8.48 1.77 0.17
N PHE A 71 -7.87 2.95 0.17
CA PHE A 71 -7.83 3.84 -1.01
C PHE A 71 -7.26 3.13 -2.24
N TYR A 72 -6.25 2.28 -2.05
CA TYR A 72 -5.59 1.56 -3.14
C TYR A 72 -6.44 0.43 -3.70
N TYR A 73 -7.25 -0.22 -2.86
CA TYR A 73 -8.24 -1.20 -3.32
C TYR A 73 -9.31 -0.54 -4.18
N LEU A 74 -9.81 0.64 -3.77
CA LEU A 74 -10.73 1.39 -4.62
C LEU A 74 -10.07 1.80 -5.93
N TRP A 75 -8.82 2.26 -5.94
CA TRP A 75 -8.10 2.55 -7.19
C TRP A 75 -8.13 1.34 -8.13
N PHE A 76 -7.78 0.17 -7.61
CA PHE A 76 -7.79 -1.09 -8.33
C PHE A 76 -9.18 -1.43 -8.90
N GLU A 77 -10.24 -1.31 -8.10
CA GLU A 77 -11.61 -1.60 -8.54
C GLU A 77 -12.12 -0.59 -9.59
N TYR A 78 -11.80 0.70 -9.43
CA TYR A 78 -12.11 1.74 -10.42
C TYR A 78 -11.44 1.47 -11.77
N LEU A 79 -10.19 1.00 -11.76
CA LEU A 79 -9.47 0.66 -12.99
C LEU A 79 -10.11 -0.55 -13.70
N LYS A 80 -10.64 -1.51 -12.95
CA LYS A 80 -11.43 -2.64 -13.49
C LYS A 80 -12.77 -2.21 -14.11
N ARG A 81 -13.26 -0.99 -13.84
CA ARG A 81 -14.46 -0.42 -14.49
C ARG A 81 -14.14 0.40 -15.74
N SER A 82 -12.86 0.54 -16.11
CA SER A 82 -12.48 1.20 -17.36
C SER A 82 -12.56 0.22 -18.54
N ASP A 83 -13.47 0.51 -19.48
CA ASP A 83 -13.57 -0.24 -20.73
C ASP A 83 -12.27 -0.16 -21.56
N LYS A 84 -11.58 0.98 -21.49
CA LYS A 84 -10.29 1.14 -22.19
C LYS A 84 -9.21 0.27 -21.59
N TYR A 85 -9.17 0.16 -20.26
CA TYR A 85 -8.21 -0.70 -19.59
C TYR A 85 -8.52 -2.18 -19.85
N LYS A 86 -9.79 -2.55 -19.86
CA LYS A 86 -10.25 -3.88 -20.26
C LYS A 86 -9.77 -4.23 -21.69
N LEU A 87 -10.02 -3.34 -22.65
CA LEU A 87 -9.55 -3.51 -24.03
C LEU A 87 -8.02 -3.58 -24.13
N ALA A 88 -7.31 -2.79 -23.32
CA ALA A 88 -5.86 -2.87 -23.25
C ALA A 88 -5.41 -4.23 -22.72
N CYS A 89 -6.08 -4.80 -21.72
CA CYS A 89 -5.78 -6.14 -21.20
C CYS A 89 -5.98 -7.22 -22.26
N GLU A 90 -7.07 -7.16 -23.04
CA GLU A 90 -7.35 -8.07 -24.15
C GLU A 90 -6.28 -7.97 -25.26
N ASN A 91 -5.69 -6.79 -25.45
CA ASN A 91 -4.65 -6.52 -26.44
C ASN A 91 -3.22 -6.52 -25.85
N ASN A 92 -2.97 -7.26 -24.77
CA ASN A 92 -1.64 -7.38 -24.13
C ASN A 92 -0.98 -6.02 -23.80
N GLY A 93 -1.77 -5.06 -23.34
CA GLY A 93 -1.35 -3.73 -22.94
C GLY A 93 -1.30 -2.68 -24.05
N LYS A 94 -1.69 -3.01 -25.29
CA LYS A 94 -1.75 -2.02 -26.39
C LYS A 94 -2.79 -0.94 -26.05
N GLY A 95 -2.41 0.33 -26.19
CA GLY A 95 -3.24 1.50 -25.85
C GLY A 95 -3.05 2.05 -24.44
N MET A 96 -2.63 1.21 -23.48
CA MET A 96 -2.33 1.63 -22.09
C MET A 96 -1.05 1.00 -21.54
N THR A 97 0.01 1.01 -22.35
CA THR A 97 1.22 0.21 -22.11
C THR A 97 1.92 0.53 -20.79
N LYS A 98 1.97 1.82 -20.39
CA LYS A 98 2.59 2.22 -19.12
C LYS A 98 1.83 1.64 -17.93
N LEU A 99 0.50 1.78 -17.93
CA LEU A 99 -0.35 1.32 -16.84
C LEU A 99 -0.39 -0.22 -16.80
N TYR A 100 -0.53 -0.87 -17.96
CA TYR A 100 -0.51 -2.32 -18.07
C TYR A 100 0.83 -2.93 -17.62
N LYS A 101 1.96 -2.28 -17.89
CA LYS A 101 3.28 -2.73 -17.40
C LYS A 101 3.35 -2.73 -15.88
N ASP A 102 2.68 -1.78 -15.22
CA ASP A 102 2.73 -1.63 -13.77
C ASP A 102 1.66 -2.48 -13.06
N PHE A 103 0.46 -2.58 -13.63
CA PHE A 103 -0.70 -3.24 -13.02
C PHE A 103 -0.97 -4.65 -13.57
N GLY A 104 -0.59 -4.95 -14.81
CA GLY A 104 -0.88 -6.22 -15.47
C GLY A 104 -2.36 -6.42 -15.79
N ASN A 105 -2.76 -7.64 -16.15
CA ASN A 105 -4.16 -7.94 -16.47
C ASN A 105 -5.01 -8.05 -15.20
N LEU A 106 -5.67 -6.95 -14.81
CA LEU A 106 -6.55 -6.90 -13.62
C LEU A 106 -7.89 -7.64 -13.79
N HIS A 107 -8.25 -8.01 -15.02
CA HIS A 107 -9.47 -8.75 -15.33
C HIS A 107 -9.27 -10.27 -15.31
N SER A 108 -8.08 -10.74 -14.95
CA SER A 108 -7.82 -12.16 -14.74
C SER A 108 -8.55 -12.68 -13.50
N ASP A 109 -9.01 -13.93 -13.54
CA ASP A 109 -9.75 -14.56 -12.43
C ASP A 109 -8.98 -14.55 -11.10
N GLN A 110 -7.64 -14.60 -11.17
CA GLN A 110 -6.74 -14.54 -10.01
C GLN A 110 -6.86 -13.24 -9.20
N TYR A 111 -7.27 -12.12 -9.82
CA TYR A 111 -7.37 -10.83 -9.15
C TYR A 111 -8.83 -10.43 -8.86
N THR A 112 -9.61 -11.40 -8.40
CA THR A 112 -11.02 -11.23 -8.03
C THR A 112 -11.18 -10.97 -6.52
N GLY A 113 -11.93 -9.92 -6.17
CA GLY A 113 -12.24 -9.56 -4.79
C GLY A 113 -11.03 -9.15 -3.94
N GLU A 114 -11.23 -9.15 -2.62
CA GLU A 114 -10.20 -8.68 -1.66
C GLU A 114 -8.95 -9.56 -1.66
N LEU A 115 -9.12 -10.89 -1.81
CA LEU A 115 -8.00 -11.83 -1.87
C LEU A 115 -7.19 -11.63 -3.15
N GLY A 116 -7.85 -11.49 -4.30
CA GLY A 116 -7.16 -11.24 -5.56
C GLY A 116 -6.43 -9.89 -5.58
N PHE A 117 -7.02 -8.84 -5.00
CA PHE A 117 -6.29 -7.59 -4.78
C PHE A 117 -5.08 -7.78 -3.88
N TRP A 118 -5.21 -8.55 -2.79
CA TRP A 118 -4.09 -8.77 -1.87
C TRP A 118 -2.94 -9.54 -2.53
N GLU A 119 -3.25 -10.52 -3.38
CA GLU A 119 -2.26 -11.23 -4.19
C GLU A 119 -1.57 -10.29 -5.16
N TRP A 120 -2.33 -9.45 -5.88
CA TRP A 120 -1.79 -8.41 -6.75
C TRP A 120 -0.88 -7.41 -5.98
N TRP A 121 -1.32 -6.97 -4.79
CA TRP A 121 -0.63 -5.99 -3.96
C TRP A 121 0.71 -6.52 -3.42
N THR A 122 0.74 -7.82 -3.09
CA THR A 122 1.90 -8.50 -2.49
C THR A 122 2.73 -9.29 -3.49
N GLU A 123 2.43 -9.18 -4.78
CA GLU A 123 3.21 -9.81 -5.83
C GLU A 123 4.61 -9.18 -5.90
N LYS A 124 5.63 -10.04 -5.89
CA LYS A 124 7.03 -9.63 -5.95
C LYS A 124 7.47 -9.45 -7.39
N ASP A 125 8.23 -8.38 -7.62
CA ASP A 125 8.89 -8.19 -8.90
C ASP A 125 10.25 -8.92 -8.96
N LYS A 126 10.97 -8.75 -10.07
CA LYS A 126 12.29 -9.33 -10.29
C LYS A 126 13.36 -8.91 -9.27
N ASN A 127 13.12 -7.84 -8.51
CA ASN A 127 14.02 -7.31 -7.48
C ASN A 127 13.52 -7.67 -6.07
N ASP A 128 12.60 -8.64 -5.96
CA ASP A 128 11.95 -9.05 -4.71
C ASP A 128 11.13 -7.95 -4.00
N GLN A 129 10.83 -6.84 -4.70
CA GLN A 129 10.04 -5.74 -4.15
C GLN A 129 8.55 -6.01 -4.33
N LEU A 130 7.75 -5.78 -3.28
CA LEU A 130 6.30 -5.89 -3.36
C LEU A 130 5.72 -4.84 -4.31
N ARG A 131 4.79 -5.25 -5.16
CA ARG A 131 4.15 -4.35 -6.15
C ARG A 131 3.52 -3.12 -5.50
N GLY A 132 2.79 -3.29 -4.40
CA GLY A 132 2.18 -2.18 -3.66
C GLY A 132 3.21 -1.14 -3.19
N GLU A 133 4.33 -1.59 -2.64
CA GLU A 133 5.43 -0.73 -2.20
C GLU A 133 6.10 -0.01 -3.37
N ARG A 134 6.33 -0.72 -4.47
CA ARG A 134 6.94 -0.15 -5.69
C ARG A 134 6.07 0.94 -6.32
N LEU A 135 4.75 0.77 -6.33
CA LEU A 135 3.82 1.65 -7.04
C LEU A 135 3.33 2.83 -6.18
N PHE A 136 3.06 2.57 -4.90
CA PHE A 136 2.40 3.53 -4.01
C PHE A 136 3.24 3.93 -2.80
N GLY A 137 4.31 3.19 -2.51
CA GLY A 137 5.26 3.53 -1.46
C GLY A 137 6.14 4.69 -1.87
N ILE A 138 6.37 5.60 -0.93
CA ILE A 138 7.43 6.59 -1.02
C ILE A 138 8.61 6.05 -0.23
N LYS A 139 9.75 5.93 -0.90
CA LYS A 139 11.01 5.59 -0.23
C LYS A 139 11.40 6.79 0.62
N GLY A 140 11.26 6.66 1.93
CA GLY A 140 11.75 7.63 2.89
C GLY A 140 12.90 7.01 3.67
N HIS A 141 13.94 7.80 3.93
CA HIS A 141 14.89 7.51 4.99
C HIS A 141 14.25 7.81 6.34
N THR A 142 13.16 7.14 6.69
CA THR A 142 12.52 7.32 8.00
C THR A 142 13.03 6.22 8.92
N VAL A 143 14.17 6.49 9.54
CA VAL A 143 14.54 5.79 10.77
C VAL A 143 13.63 6.37 11.86
N GLU A 144 12.58 5.62 12.26
CA GLU A 144 11.83 5.94 13.50
C GLU A 144 12.75 5.60 14.69
N GLY A 145 13.71 6.47 15.03
CA GLY A 145 14.65 6.27 16.14
C GLY A 145 16.11 6.60 15.80
N PHE A 146 17.03 6.09 16.62
CA PHE A 146 18.46 6.11 16.29
C PHE A 146 18.75 5.00 15.26
N ALA A 147 19.51 5.33 14.22
CA ALA A 147 19.95 4.35 13.24
C ALA A 147 20.84 3.28 13.90
N THR A 148 20.67 2.03 13.51
CA THR A 148 21.59 0.96 13.86
C THR A 148 22.89 1.11 13.06
N ASN A 149 23.96 0.43 13.49
CA ASN A 149 25.22 0.44 12.76
C ASN A 149 25.09 -0.14 11.34
N ASP A 150 24.21 -1.14 11.17
CA ASP A 150 23.97 -1.79 9.89
C ASP A 150 23.27 -0.83 8.91
N GLU A 151 22.23 -0.11 9.37
CA GLU A 151 21.54 0.93 8.58
C GLU A 151 22.48 2.08 8.17
N LEU A 152 23.47 2.39 9.02
CA LEU A 152 24.48 3.41 8.74
C LEU A 152 25.48 2.96 7.66
N LEU A 153 25.87 1.68 7.67
CA LEU A 153 26.73 1.07 6.67
C LEU A 153 26.04 0.98 5.30
N GLU A 154 24.74 0.68 5.29
CA GLU A 154 23.94 0.63 4.05
C GLU A 154 23.72 2.00 3.42
N SER A 155 23.70 3.05 4.24
CA SER A 155 23.52 4.44 3.78
C SER A 155 24.85 5.09 3.34
N LYS A 156 25.96 4.34 3.28
CA LYS A 156 27.31 4.89 3.02
C LYS A 156 27.38 5.72 1.74
N ASP A 157 26.84 5.22 0.64
CA ASP A 157 26.87 5.92 -0.66
C ASP A 157 26.05 7.23 -0.62
N GLN A 158 24.96 7.25 0.15
CA GLN A 158 24.10 8.43 0.35
C GLN A 158 24.75 9.47 1.28
N ILE A 159 25.54 9.00 2.25
CA ILE A 159 26.35 9.86 3.12
C ILE A 159 27.48 10.50 2.30
N GLU A 160 28.16 9.72 1.46
CA GLU A 160 29.25 10.18 0.59
C GLU A 160 28.76 11.17 -0.48
N SER A 161 27.61 10.90 -1.09
CA SER A 161 26.97 11.84 -2.04
C SER A 161 26.38 13.08 -1.38
N GLY A 162 26.24 13.08 -0.05
CA GLY A 162 25.70 14.19 0.72
C GLY A 162 24.18 14.29 0.74
N GLU A 163 23.47 13.29 0.21
CA GLU A 163 22.01 13.13 0.29
C GLU A 163 21.54 12.95 1.74
N VAL A 164 22.35 12.26 2.54
CA VAL A 164 22.11 12.04 3.98
C VAL A 164 23.25 12.65 4.80
N LYS A 165 22.90 13.37 5.88
CA LYS A 165 23.88 13.87 6.88
C LYS A 165 23.68 13.14 8.20
N VAL A 166 24.76 12.54 8.72
CA VAL A 166 24.76 11.86 10.02
C VAL A 166 25.08 12.86 11.14
N ILE A 167 24.34 12.79 12.24
CA ILE A 167 24.58 13.59 13.44
C ILE A 167 24.95 12.66 14.59
N ILE A 168 26.11 12.88 15.19
CA ILE A 168 26.58 12.16 16.38
C ILE A 168 26.15 12.93 17.62
N LEU A 169 25.34 12.30 18.48
CA LEU A 169 24.86 12.88 19.73
C LEU A 169 25.60 12.29 20.93
N PRO A 170 26.45 13.07 21.64
CA PRO A 170 27.07 12.60 22.87
C PRO A 170 26.02 12.44 23.98
N THR A 171 26.08 11.35 24.74
CA THR A 171 25.12 11.03 25.81
C THR A 171 25.52 11.58 27.18
N ASN A 172 26.73 12.12 27.31
CA ASN A 172 27.28 12.68 28.54
C ASN A 172 26.99 14.19 28.74
N VAL A 173 26.13 14.78 27.91
CA VAL A 173 25.78 16.20 27.96
C VAL A 173 24.29 16.40 28.27
N THR A 174 23.94 17.59 28.76
CA THR A 174 22.54 17.91 29.07
C THR A 174 21.69 17.99 27.80
N ARG A 175 20.40 17.64 27.92
CA ARG A 175 19.40 17.74 26.84
C ARG A 175 19.38 19.13 26.19
N SER A 176 19.37 20.19 27.00
CA SER A 176 19.38 21.57 26.51
C SER A 176 20.61 21.91 25.66
N THR A 177 21.77 21.32 26.00
CA THR A 177 23.00 21.48 25.20
C THR A 177 22.88 20.79 23.86
N ILE A 178 22.30 19.58 23.83
CA ILE A 178 22.04 18.83 22.59
C ILE A 178 21.08 19.59 21.68
N GLU A 179 19.94 20.03 22.19
CA GLU A 179 18.92 20.78 21.43
C GLU A 179 19.50 22.05 20.81
N ARG A 180 20.28 22.82 21.59
CA ARG A 180 20.96 24.03 21.09
C ARG A 180 21.97 23.73 19.99
N ARG A 181 22.75 22.64 20.12
CA ARG A 181 23.73 22.24 19.09
C ARG A 181 23.02 21.77 17.82
N LEU A 182 21.98 20.95 17.96
CA LEU A 182 21.16 20.48 16.85
C LEU A 182 20.54 21.64 16.10
N ALA A 183 19.96 22.62 16.80
CA ALA A 183 19.39 23.82 16.19
C ALA A 183 20.41 24.63 15.36
N LYS A 184 21.67 24.70 15.80
CA LYS A 184 22.75 25.33 15.01
C LYS A 184 23.10 24.55 13.75
N LEU A 185 23.19 23.22 13.86
CA LEU A 185 23.45 22.34 12.71
C LEU A 185 22.31 22.41 11.69
N LEU A 186 21.05 22.42 12.15
CA LEU A 186 19.88 22.56 11.29
C LEU A 186 19.86 23.90 10.52
N LYS A 187 20.36 24.99 11.11
CA LYS A 187 20.50 26.28 10.41
C LYS A 187 21.54 26.27 9.29
N GLN A 188 22.55 25.41 9.40
CA GLN A 188 23.60 25.26 8.38
C GLN A 188 23.19 24.27 7.28
N LEU A 189 22.13 23.50 7.51
CA LEU A 189 21.63 22.52 6.57
C LEU A 189 20.88 23.23 5.45
N VAL A 190 21.42 23.19 4.23
CA VAL A 190 20.71 23.60 3.03
C VAL A 190 19.78 22.45 2.65
N LEU A 191 18.50 22.60 2.96
CA LEU A 191 17.47 21.65 2.57
C LEU A 191 17.03 21.96 1.14
N ASN A 192 17.26 20.99 0.25
CA ASN A 192 16.64 20.96 -1.07
C ASN A 192 15.56 19.89 -1.04
N PRO A 193 14.35 20.18 -0.49
CA PRO A 193 13.28 19.20 -0.45
C PRO A 193 12.88 18.87 -1.90
N THR A 194 13.43 17.78 -2.43
CA THR A 194 12.86 17.15 -3.62
C THR A 194 11.63 16.42 -3.12
N GLU A 195 10.44 16.84 -3.55
CA GLU A 195 9.22 16.11 -3.22
C GLU A 195 9.31 14.72 -3.84
N VAL A 196 9.71 13.73 -3.04
CA VAL A 196 9.70 12.33 -3.47
C VAL A 196 8.25 11.87 -3.44
N THR A 197 7.62 11.85 -4.61
CA THR A 197 6.25 11.34 -4.76
C THR A 197 6.24 9.88 -5.17
N ALA A 198 5.24 9.13 -4.71
CA ALA A 198 4.98 7.78 -5.20
C ALA A 198 4.70 7.82 -6.71
N ARG A 199 4.96 6.70 -7.42
CA ARG A 199 4.68 6.60 -8.85
C ARG A 199 3.21 6.86 -9.17
N TYR A 200 2.33 6.36 -8.31
CA TYR A 200 0.88 6.58 -8.35
C TYR A 200 0.43 7.32 -7.10
N HIS A 201 0.88 8.57 -6.95
CA HIS A 201 0.51 9.41 -5.81
C HIS A 201 -0.97 9.83 -5.87
N PRO A 202 -1.72 9.79 -4.74
CA PRO A 202 -3.11 10.27 -4.72
C PRO A 202 -3.19 11.74 -5.15
N SER A 203 -4.11 12.07 -6.05
CA SER A 203 -4.27 13.45 -6.53
C SER A 203 -4.79 14.39 -5.44
N ASN A 204 -5.55 13.87 -4.48
CA ASN A 204 -6.05 14.63 -3.35
C ASN A 204 -5.98 13.79 -2.07
N LEU A 205 -5.09 14.18 -1.15
CA LEU A 205 -4.89 13.50 0.14
C LEU A 205 -6.08 13.66 1.09
N LYS A 206 -6.99 14.61 0.87
CA LYS A 206 -8.19 14.83 1.71
C LYS A 206 -9.39 14.00 1.27
N VAL A 207 -9.28 13.27 0.15
CA VAL A 207 -10.34 12.40 -0.35
C VAL A 207 -10.72 11.35 0.69
N ASP A 208 -12.01 11.30 0.98
CA ASP A 208 -12.64 10.30 1.84
C ASP A 208 -12.97 9.02 1.04
N VAL A 209 -12.60 7.88 1.61
CA VAL A 209 -12.76 6.55 1.01
C VAL A 209 -14.23 6.17 0.92
N ASN A 210 -15.04 6.49 1.93
CA ASN A 210 -16.47 6.11 1.94
C ASN A 210 -17.23 6.80 0.79
N SER A 211 -16.91 8.06 0.50
CA SER A 211 -17.49 8.77 -0.64
C SER A 211 -17.07 8.15 -1.97
N LEU A 212 -15.81 7.72 -2.14
CA LEU A 212 -15.37 7.00 -3.34
C LEU A 212 -16.11 5.67 -3.51
N GLU A 213 -16.31 4.92 -2.43
CA GLU A 213 -17.08 3.68 -2.42
C GLU A 213 -18.54 3.91 -2.84
N LYS A 214 -19.20 4.95 -2.28
CA LYS A 214 -20.56 5.34 -2.68
C LYS A 214 -20.66 5.69 -4.16
N CYS A 215 -19.68 6.44 -4.68
CA CYS A 215 -19.62 6.77 -6.11
C CYS A 215 -19.50 5.50 -6.97
N LEU A 216 -18.60 4.59 -6.59
CA LEU A 216 -18.41 3.33 -7.33
C LEU A 216 -19.67 2.46 -7.30
N LYS A 217 -20.31 2.32 -6.13
CA LYS A 217 -21.57 1.61 -5.99
C LYS A 217 -22.68 2.19 -6.86
N ALA A 218 -22.80 3.52 -6.92
CA ALA A 218 -23.78 4.18 -7.79
C ALA A 218 -23.50 3.89 -9.28
N TYR A 219 -22.23 3.83 -9.67
CA TYR A 219 -21.82 3.50 -11.02
C TYR A 219 -22.11 2.03 -11.37
N ASP A 220 -21.78 1.10 -10.49
CA ASP A 220 -22.06 -0.33 -10.69
C ASP A 220 -23.57 -0.58 -10.81
N MET A 221 -24.40 0.04 -9.95
CA MET A 221 -25.87 -0.03 -10.09
C MET A 221 -26.37 0.54 -11.42
N ARG A 222 -25.71 1.57 -11.95
CA ARG A 222 -26.06 2.15 -13.25
C ARG A 222 -25.75 1.16 -14.39
N LEU A 223 -24.64 0.42 -14.30
CA LEU A 223 -24.31 -0.66 -15.23
C LEU A 223 -25.30 -1.82 -15.17
N GLU A 224 -25.84 -2.12 -13.99
CA GLU A 224 -26.92 -3.10 -13.78
C GLU A 224 -28.28 -2.64 -14.35
N GLY A 225 -28.36 -1.44 -14.95
CA GLY A 225 -29.56 -0.91 -15.58
C GLY A 225 -30.50 -0.17 -14.63
N LYS A 226 -30.10 0.07 -13.36
CA LYS A 226 -30.90 0.85 -12.41
C LYS A 226 -31.06 2.31 -12.88
N THR A 227 -32.22 2.87 -12.59
CA THR A 227 -32.54 4.27 -12.82
C THR A 227 -31.92 5.17 -11.75
N ASN A 228 -31.71 6.45 -12.05
CA ASN A 228 -31.19 7.41 -11.08
C ASN A 228 -32.07 7.53 -9.82
N VAL A 229 -33.39 7.33 -9.96
CA VAL A 229 -34.31 7.33 -8.82
C VAL A 229 -34.05 6.17 -7.89
N GLU A 230 -33.92 4.95 -8.42
CA GLU A 230 -33.62 3.75 -7.64
C GLU A 230 -32.25 3.84 -6.98
N ILE A 231 -31.24 4.33 -7.71
CA ILE A 231 -29.89 4.55 -7.16
C ILE A 231 -29.95 5.56 -6.02
N GLY A 232 -30.59 6.71 -6.23
CA GLY A 232 -30.70 7.75 -5.21
C GLY A 232 -31.45 7.27 -3.97
N ALA A 233 -32.52 6.49 -4.15
CA ALA A 233 -33.32 5.92 -3.07
C ALA A 233 -32.47 5.05 -2.11
N VAL A 234 -31.54 4.25 -2.65
CA VAL A 234 -30.60 3.44 -1.86
C VAL A 234 -29.74 4.29 -0.93
N PHE A 235 -29.28 5.47 -1.37
CA PHE A 235 -28.39 6.32 -0.57
C PHE A 235 -29.12 7.22 0.43
N ILE A 236 -30.42 7.47 0.22
CA ILE A 236 -31.26 8.17 1.19
C ILE A 236 -32.04 7.21 2.09
N PHE A 237 -31.85 5.90 1.94
CA PHE A 237 -32.52 4.84 2.70
C PHE A 237 -34.04 4.90 2.61
N GLU A 238 -34.58 5.18 1.43
CA GLU A 238 -36.01 5.26 1.18
C GLU A 238 -36.47 4.22 0.15
N ASP A 239 -37.76 3.88 0.18
CA ASP A 239 -38.36 2.99 -0.82
C ASP A 239 -38.54 3.72 -2.16
N ALA A 240 -38.09 3.11 -3.26
CA ALA A 240 -38.16 3.71 -4.59
C ALA A 240 -39.61 4.02 -5.04
N GLN A 241 -40.59 3.21 -4.66
CA GLN A 241 -42.02 3.45 -4.95
C GLN A 241 -42.56 4.64 -4.17
N LYS A 242 -42.07 4.86 -2.94
CA LYS A 242 -42.38 6.06 -2.16
C LYS A 242 -41.77 7.30 -2.81
N VAL A 243 -40.50 7.21 -3.21
CA VAL A 243 -39.79 8.30 -3.91
C VAL A 243 -40.48 8.67 -5.22
N LEU A 244 -41.01 7.71 -5.98
CA LEU A 244 -41.69 7.98 -7.25
C LEU A 244 -42.98 8.80 -7.11
N LYS A 245 -43.64 8.75 -5.94
CA LYS A 245 -44.88 9.47 -5.65
C LYS A 245 -44.66 10.90 -5.16
N ASP A 246 -43.44 11.23 -4.73
CA ASP A 246 -43.05 12.54 -4.20
C ASP A 246 -42.08 13.22 -5.18
N ALA A 247 -42.52 14.33 -5.78
CA ALA A 247 -41.75 15.03 -6.81
C ALA A 247 -40.40 15.57 -6.29
N ASP A 248 -40.36 16.07 -5.05
CA ASP A 248 -39.17 16.65 -4.44
C ASP A 248 -38.16 15.56 -4.09
N LEU A 249 -38.63 14.45 -3.51
CA LEU A 249 -37.79 13.28 -3.23
C LEU A 249 -37.25 12.68 -4.53
N LYS A 250 -38.08 12.55 -5.57
CA LYS A 250 -37.66 12.06 -6.88
C LYS A 250 -36.54 12.93 -7.46
N ASN A 251 -36.70 14.25 -7.41
CA ASN A 251 -35.68 15.18 -7.90
C ASN A 251 -34.38 15.08 -7.08
N LYS A 252 -34.48 15.01 -5.75
CA LYS A 252 -33.33 14.83 -4.85
C LYS A 252 -32.56 13.55 -5.15
N CYS A 253 -33.26 12.43 -5.34
CA CYS A 253 -32.65 11.15 -5.72
C CYS A 253 -31.95 11.24 -7.08
N ASN A 254 -32.62 11.82 -8.07
CA ASN A 254 -32.06 11.99 -9.40
C ASN A 254 -30.76 12.81 -9.39
N VAL A 255 -30.77 13.97 -8.74
CA VAL A 255 -29.61 14.85 -8.63
C VAL A 255 -28.49 14.19 -7.84
N GLY A 256 -28.82 13.51 -6.73
CA GLY A 256 -27.85 12.78 -5.92
C GLY A 256 -27.16 11.66 -6.69
N ALA A 257 -27.93 10.78 -7.33
CA ALA A 257 -27.41 9.69 -8.14
C ALA A 257 -26.56 10.22 -9.31
N TYR A 258 -27.05 11.23 -10.03
CA TYR A 258 -26.30 11.85 -11.13
C TYR A 258 -24.92 12.36 -10.67
N ARG A 259 -24.86 13.05 -9.54
CA ARG A 259 -23.58 13.55 -8.98
C ARG A 259 -22.62 12.42 -8.63
N LEU A 260 -23.10 11.36 -7.99
CA LEU A 260 -22.28 10.20 -7.63
C LEU A 260 -21.72 9.51 -8.88
N ILE A 261 -22.57 9.26 -9.88
CA ILE A 261 -22.17 8.65 -11.16
C ILE A 261 -21.13 9.51 -11.87
N LYS A 262 -21.33 10.84 -11.94
CA LYS A 262 -20.35 11.74 -12.58
C LYS A 262 -19.01 11.78 -11.86
N LYS A 263 -18.99 11.72 -10.53
CA LYS A 263 -17.75 11.59 -9.77
C LYS A 263 -17.06 10.25 -10.03
N ALA A 264 -17.84 9.18 -10.16
CA ALA A 264 -17.29 7.87 -10.48
C ALA A 264 -16.65 7.86 -11.88
N GLU A 265 -17.36 8.33 -12.90
CA GLU A 265 -16.85 8.49 -14.28
C GLU A 265 -15.57 9.32 -14.33
N ALA A 266 -15.51 10.43 -13.57
CA ALA A 266 -14.32 11.26 -13.48
C ALA A 266 -13.12 10.51 -12.88
N ASN A 267 -13.35 9.71 -11.84
CA ASN A 267 -12.30 8.88 -11.24
C ASN A 267 -11.89 7.71 -12.15
N ILE A 268 -12.81 7.09 -12.89
CA ILE A 268 -12.50 6.07 -13.91
C ILE A 268 -11.57 6.68 -14.98
N LYS A 269 -11.92 7.86 -15.49
CA LYS A 269 -11.07 8.57 -16.45
C LYS A 269 -9.71 8.98 -15.85
N ALA A 270 -9.67 9.32 -14.56
CA ALA A 270 -8.43 9.65 -13.88
C ALA A 270 -7.50 8.43 -13.76
N VAL A 271 -8.02 7.25 -13.40
CA VAL A 271 -7.17 6.05 -13.22
C VAL A 271 -6.57 5.58 -14.54
N GLU A 272 -7.25 5.80 -15.66
CA GLU A 272 -6.70 5.59 -17.02
C GLU A 272 -5.43 6.41 -17.28
N SER A 273 -5.31 7.57 -16.61
CA SER A 273 -4.17 8.47 -16.70
C SER A 273 -3.17 8.30 -15.55
N GLY A 274 -3.35 7.28 -14.70
CA GLY A 274 -2.52 7.06 -13.52
C GLY A 274 -2.76 8.03 -12.37
N MET A 275 -3.93 8.65 -12.30
CA MET A 275 -4.35 9.55 -11.22
C MET A 275 -5.57 8.98 -10.49
N PHE A 276 -5.79 9.32 -9.23
CA PHE A 276 -6.98 8.88 -8.51
C PHE A 276 -7.35 9.81 -7.35
N GLY A 277 -8.64 9.87 -7.04
CA GLY A 277 -9.19 10.81 -6.06
C GLY A 277 -9.39 12.21 -6.62
N VAL A 278 -9.75 12.33 -7.90
CA VAL A 278 -10.01 13.63 -8.56
C VAL A 278 -11.47 14.04 -8.38
N GLY A 279 -12.39 13.08 -8.38
CA GLY A 279 -13.82 13.32 -8.18
C GLY A 279 -14.20 13.28 -6.71
N HIS A 280 -14.17 14.43 -6.03
CA HIS A 280 -14.74 14.61 -4.69
C HIS A 280 -15.43 15.96 -4.55
#